data_AF-A0A5A9FAA6-F1
#
_entry.id   AF-A0A5A9FAA6-F1
#
_cell.length_a   1.000
_cell.length_b   1.000
_cell.length_c   1.000
_cell.angle_alpha   90.00
_cell.angle_beta   90.00
_cell.angle_gamma   90.00
#
_symmetry.space_group_name_H-M   'P 1'
#
loop_
_entity.id
_entity.type
_entity.pdbx_description
1 polymer ?
#
loop_
_entity_poly.entity_id
_entity_poly.type
_entity_poly.pdbx_seq_one_letter_code
_entity_poly.pdbx_strand_id
1 'polypeptide(L)'
;MWRRLTIAGRKIAGARRDAAQKLARELRDYFKVKHGRKTSACIADDYAVTDRQARRWLAKGPTFDGFALMLERERDRLLHWLAVAYSERRRRFRWRRNPSTSPTP
;
A
#
# COMPACT_ATOMS: atom_id res chain seq x y z
N MET A 1 23.70 1.47 -28.04
CA MET A 1 23.07 0.38 -27.26
C MET A 1 22.92 0.69 -25.75
N TRP A 2 23.86 1.40 -25.13
CA TRP A 2 23.87 1.72 -23.68
C TRP A 2 22.76 2.65 -23.15
N ARG A 3 22.26 3.60 -23.97
CA ARG A 3 21.17 4.52 -23.57
C ARG A 3 19.81 3.85 -23.33
N ARG A 4 19.50 2.74 -24.02
CA ARG A 4 18.21 2.03 -23.85
C ARG A 4 18.16 1.22 -22.54
N LEU A 5 19.29 0.64 -22.13
CA LEU A 5 19.42 -0.08 -20.85
C LEU A 5 19.22 0.85 -19.64
N THR A 6 19.71 2.09 -19.71
CA THR A 6 19.53 3.10 -18.67
C THR A 6 18.08 3.62 -18.59
N ILE A 7 17.39 3.73 -19.72
CA ILE A 7 15.96 4.11 -19.74
C ILE A 7 15.08 2.99 -19.17
N ALA A 8 15.35 1.73 -19.53
CA ALA A 8 14.65 0.58 -18.96
C ALA A 8 14.92 0.47 -17.44
N GLY A 9 16.16 0.66 -17.01
CA GLY A 9 16.52 0.70 -15.58
C GLY A 9 15.81 1.81 -14.81
N ARG A 10 15.73 3.03 -15.37
CA ARG A 10 14.94 4.13 -14.77
C ARG A 10 13.45 3.81 -14.69
N LYS A 11 12.88 3.19 -15.72
CA LYS A 11 11.46 2.83 -15.76
C LYS A 11 11.13 1.76 -14.71
N ILE A 12 12.00 0.77 -14.55
CA ILE A 12 11.88 -0.27 -13.51
C ILE A 12 12.01 0.36 -12.11
N ALA A 13 12.99 1.24 -11.90
CA ALA A 13 13.17 1.94 -10.63
C ALA A 13 11.95 2.83 -10.29
N GLY A 14 11.39 3.54 -11.27
CA GLY A 14 10.17 4.32 -11.13
C GLY A 14 8.96 3.46 -10.75
N ALA A 15 8.74 2.36 -11.48
CA ALA A 15 7.64 1.43 -11.20
C ALA A 15 7.74 0.81 -9.79
N ARG A 16 8.96 0.48 -9.34
CA ARG A 16 9.20 -0.03 -7.97
C ARG A 16 8.89 1.03 -6.90
N ARG A 17 9.27 2.28 -7.14
CA ARG A 17 8.98 3.40 -6.24
C ARG A 17 7.47 3.65 -6.13
N ASP A 18 6.77 3.62 -7.26
CA ASP A 18 5.31 3.78 -7.29
C ASP A 18 4.60 2.63 -6.57
N ALA A 19 5.07 1.40 -6.75
CA ALA A 19 4.52 0.23 -6.05
C ALA A 19 4.73 0.33 -4.52
N ALA A 20 5.92 0.73 -4.07
CA ALA A 20 6.22 0.91 -2.66
C ALA A 20 5.36 2.02 -2.02
N GLN A 21 5.17 3.14 -2.71
CA GLN A 21 4.29 4.23 -2.24
C GLN A 21 2.83 3.80 -2.16
N LYS A 22 2.35 3.02 -3.14
CA LYS A 22 1.00 2.44 -3.10
C LYS A 22 0.83 1.52 -1.90
N LEU A 23 1.75 0.58 -1.71
CA LEU A 23 1.72 -0.33 -0.55
C LEU A 23 1.71 0.44 0.77
N ALA A 24 2.59 1.44 0.92
CA ALA A 24 2.64 2.29 2.11
C ALA A 24 1.30 3.00 2.37
N ARG A 25 0.58 3.42 1.32
CA ARG A 25 -0.73 4.03 1.44
C ARG A 25 -1.79 3.04 1.92
N GLU A 26 -1.85 1.86 1.29
CA GLU A 26 -2.85 0.84 1.67
C GLU A 26 -2.62 0.34 3.10
N LEU A 27 -1.36 0.19 3.53
CA LEU A 27 -1.01 -0.18 4.89
C LEU A 27 -1.39 0.92 5.90
N ARG A 28 -1.17 2.20 5.55
CA ARG A 28 -1.64 3.30 6.39
C ARG A 28 -3.15 3.27 6.57
N ASP A 29 -3.89 3.05 5.49
CA ASP A 29 -5.35 3.01 5.54
C ASP A 29 -5.84 1.79 6.33
N TYR A 30 -5.20 0.63 6.14
CA TYR A 30 -5.41 -0.57 6.98
C TYR A 30 -5.28 -0.25 8.48
N PHE A 31 -4.16 0.35 8.88
CA PHE A 31 -3.91 0.66 10.29
C PHE A 31 -4.89 1.70 10.85
N LYS A 32 -5.27 2.70 10.05
CA LYS A 32 -6.27 3.69 10.45
C LYS A 32 -7.64 3.05 10.68
N VAL A 33 -8.04 2.11 9.82
CA VAL A 33 -9.30 1.39 9.95
C VAL A 33 -9.27 0.45 11.15
N LYS A 34 -8.16 -0.27 11.35
CA LYS A 34 -7.98 -1.20 12.47
C LYS A 34 -7.95 -0.50 13.84
N HIS A 35 -7.28 0.65 13.96
CA HIS A 35 -6.96 1.25 15.26
C HIS A 35 -7.55 2.64 15.51
N GLY A 36 -8.16 3.29 14.52
CA GLY A 36 -8.77 4.61 14.70
C GLY A 36 -7.77 5.69 15.11
N ARG A 37 -8.11 6.53 16.11
CA ARG A 37 -7.34 7.74 16.47
C ARG A 37 -5.97 7.49 17.11
N LYS A 38 -5.72 6.32 17.69
CA LYS A 38 -4.44 6.00 18.39
C LYS A 38 -3.54 5.05 17.59
N THR A 39 -3.53 5.21 16.25
CA THR A 39 -2.90 4.25 15.35
C THR A 39 -1.43 3.95 15.67
N SER A 40 -0.61 4.96 15.99
CA SER A 40 0.84 4.73 16.20
C SER A 40 1.13 3.96 17.48
N ALA A 41 0.40 4.23 18.56
CA ALA A 41 0.54 3.50 19.82
C ALA A 41 0.13 2.03 19.63
N CYS A 42 -1.01 1.78 18.97
CA CYS A 42 -1.44 0.40 18.71
C CYS A 42 -0.45 -0.37 17.81
N ILE A 43 0.15 0.28 16.80
CA ILE A 43 1.20 -0.36 15.99
C ILE A 43 2.43 -0.67 16.85
N ALA A 44 2.84 0.26 17.72
CA ALA A 44 3.98 0.07 18.60
C ALA A 44 3.79 -1.17 19.48
N ASP A 45 2.60 -1.31 20.07
CA ASP A 45 2.23 -2.45 20.92
C ASP A 45 2.08 -3.74 20.10
N ASP A 46 1.32 -3.71 19.01
CA ASP A 46 0.99 -4.88 18.16
C ASP A 46 2.21 -5.50 17.49
N TYR A 47 3.31 -4.76 17.32
CA TYR A 47 4.51 -5.25 16.64
C TYR A 47 5.78 -5.09 17.47
N ALA A 48 5.67 -4.72 18.75
CA ALA A 48 6.80 -4.48 19.64
C ALA A 48 7.86 -3.54 19.02
N VAL A 49 7.40 -2.46 18.39
CA VAL A 49 8.26 -1.43 17.78
C VAL A 49 8.14 -0.12 18.55
N THR A 50 9.13 0.76 18.43
CA THR A 50 9.05 2.09 19.04
C THR A 50 7.96 2.95 18.39
N ASP A 51 7.36 3.89 19.13
CA ASP A 51 6.40 4.85 18.56
C ASP A 51 7.03 5.65 17.39
N ARG A 52 8.34 5.92 17.45
CA ARG A 52 9.08 6.53 16.33
C ARG A 52 9.05 5.68 15.07
N GLN A 53 9.25 4.37 15.19
CA GLN A 53 9.15 3.43 14.07
C GLN A 53 7.71 3.32 13.58
N ALA A 54 6.72 3.22 14.47
CA ALA A 54 5.31 3.20 14.11
C ALA A 54 4.88 4.45 13.33
N ARG A 55 5.26 5.65 13.79
CA ARG A 55 5.05 6.91 13.05
C ARG A 55 5.76 6.91 11.70
N ARG A 56 6.98 6.38 11.61
CA ARG A 56 7.70 6.24 10.34
C ARG A 56 6.97 5.30 9.38
N TRP A 57 6.41 4.20 9.87
CA TRP A 57 5.61 3.28 9.06
C TRP A 57 4.36 3.96 8.53
N LEU A 58 3.67 4.73 9.37
CA LEU A 58 2.54 5.54 8.91
C LEU A 58 2.97 6.57 7.86
N ALA A 59 4.11 7.25 8.04
CA ALA A 59 4.55 8.30 7.12
C ALA A 59 5.10 7.78 5.78
N LYS A 60 5.91 6.73 5.80
CA LYS A 60 6.73 6.28 4.65
C LYS A 60 6.50 4.82 4.25
N GLY A 61 5.70 4.07 5.01
CA GLY A 61 5.58 2.63 4.90
C GLY A 61 6.58 1.89 5.80
N PRO A 62 6.31 0.61 6.11
CA PRO A 62 7.23 -0.21 6.88
C PRO A 62 8.51 -0.53 6.11
N THR A 63 9.55 -0.90 6.86
CA THR A 63 10.72 -1.57 6.29
C THR A 63 10.33 -2.97 5.81
N PHE A 64 11.22 -3.63 5.06
CA PHE A 64 10.99 -5.02 4.66
C PHE A 64 10.76 -5.92 5.89
N ASP A 65 11.61 -5.81 6.91
CA ASP A 65 11.47 -6.59 8.15
C ASP A 65 10.18 -6.25 8.89
N GLY A 66 9.79 -4.98 8.92
CA GLY A 66 8.52 -4.56 9.49
C GLY A 66 7.32 -5.18 8.77
N PHE A 67 7.38 -5.26 7.44
CA PHE A 67 6.34 -5.91 6.65
C PHE A 67 6.33 -7.43 6.82
N ALA A 68 7.50 -8.06 6.93
CA ALA A 68 7.62 -9.49 7.23
C ALA A 68 6.98 -9.82 8.58
N LEU A 69 7.23 -9.00 9.61
CA LEU A 69 6.62 -9.15 10.93
C LEU A 69 5.09 -8.99 10.88
N MET A 70 4.57 -8.06 10.06
CA MET A 70 3.13 -7.93 9.85
C MET A 70 2.52 -9.17 9.20
N LEU A 71 3.20 -9.73 8.19
CA LEU A 71 2.77 -10.96 7.54
C LEU A 71 2.80 -12.15 8.50
N GLU A 72 3.81 -12.24 9.36
CA GLU A 72 3.90 -13.30 10.36
C GLU A 72 2.73 -13.25 11.35
N ARG A 73 2.36 -12.06 11.82
CA ARG A 73 1.29 -11.89 12.83
C ARG A 73 -0.13 -11.91 12.26
N GLU A 74 -0.33 -11.36 11.05
CA GLU A 74 -1.68 -11.05 10.55
C GLU A 74 -1.91 -11.48 9.09
N ARG A 75 -1.14 -12.46 8.60
CA ARG A 75 -1.10 -12.92 7.20
C ARG A 75 -2.43 -12.81 6.46
N ASP A 76 -3.45 -13.53 6.90
CA ASP A 76 -4.70 -13.69 6.14
C ASP A 76 -5.50 -12.39 6.10
N ARG A 77 -5.63 -11.70 7.24
CA ARG A 77 -6.33 -10.42 7.32
C ARG A 77 -5.63 -9.35 6.48
N LEU A 78 -4.30 -9.30 6.55
CA LEU A 78 -3.50 -8.33 5.81
C LEU A 78 -3.55 -8.58 4.30
N LEU A 79 -3.38 -9.83 3.88
CA LEU A 79 -3.46 -10.19 2.46
C LEU A 79 -4.87 -9.99 1.90
N HIS A 80 -5.91 -10.32 2.67
CA HIS A 80 -7.29 -10.05 2.29
C HIS A 80 -7.54 -8.55 2.07
N TRP A 81 -7.12 -7.70 3.02
CA TRP A 81 -7.24 -6.26 2.89
C TRP A 81 -6.55 -5.73 1.63
N LEU A 82 -5.30 -6.15 1.39
CA LEU A 82 -4.53 -5.74 0.23
C LEU A 82 -5.17 -6.21 -1.09
N ALA A 83 -5.73 -7.42 -1.11
CA ALA A 83 -6.45 -7.96 -2.27
C ALA A 83 -7.73 -7.15 -2.56
N VAL A 84 -8.52 -6.83 -1.52
CA VAL A 84 -9.73 -6.00 -1.64
C VAL A 84 -9.35 -4.61 -2.16
N ALA A 85 -8.40 -3.93 -1.52
CA ALA A 85 -7.93 -2.61 -1.94
C ALA A 85 -7.46 -2.57 -3.40
N TYR A 86 -6.76 -3.63 -3.84
CA TYR A 86 -6.32 -3.75 -5.22
C TYR A 86 -7.51 -3.93 -6.20
N SER A 87 -8.47 -4.78 -5.84
CA SER A 87 -9.66 -5.05 -6.67
C SER A 87 -10.60 -3.83 -6.79
N GLU A 88 -10.86 -3.11 -5.69
CA GLU A 88 -11.69 -1.90 -5.70
C GLU A 88 -11.08 -0.81 -6.57
N ARG A 89 -9.75 -0.64 -6.47
CA ARG A 89 -9.04 0.31 -7.32
C ARG A 89 -9.15 -0.08 -8.79
N ARG A 90 -9.02 -1.37 -9.13
CA ARG A 90 -9.22 -1.87 -10.50
C ARG A 90 -10.65 -1.60 -10.98
N ARG A 91 -11.66 -1.74 -10.12
CA ARG A 91 -13.06 -1.42 -10.43
C ARG A 91 -13.24 0.08 -10.72
N ARG A 92 -12.70 0.97 -9.88
CA ARG A 92 -12.73 2.44 -10.10
C ARG A 92 -12.06 2.86 -11.40
N PHE A 93 -10.93 2.23 -11.78
CA PHE A 93 -10.27 2.49 -13.05
C PHE A 93 -11.04 1.93 -14.25
N ARG A 94 -11.74 0.80 -14.11
CA ARG A 94 -12.60 0.24 -15.16
C ARG A 94 -13.74 1.20 -15.52
N TRP A 95 -14.38 1.81 -14.50
CA TRP A 95 -15.42 2.80 -14.72
C TRP A 95 -14.92 4.07 -15.43
N ARG A 96 -13.72 4.56 -15.08
CA ARG A 96 -13.12 5.73 -15.75
C ARG A 96 -12.70 5.48 -17.22
N ARG A 97 -12.64 4.22 -17.67
CA ARG A 97 -12.25 3.86 -19.04
C ARG A 97 -13.43 3.63 -19.98
N ASN A 98 -14.67 3.69 -19.48
CA ASN A 98 -15.88 3.67 -20.31
C ASN A 98 -16.56 5.05 -20.32
N PRO A 99 -16.17 5.97 -21.21
CA PRO A 99 -16.97 7.14 -21.52
C PRO A 99 -17.99 6.79 -22.63
N SER A 100 -18.91 5.85 -22.39
CA SER A 100 -20.04 5.61 -23.31
C SER A 100 -20.98 4.54 -22.77
N THR A 101 -22.01 5.01 -22.05
CA THR A 101 -23.41 4.64 -22.31
C THR A 101 -24.22 5.57 -21.43
N SER A 102 -24.49 6.76 -21.95
CA SER A 102 -25.61 7.56 -21.49
C SER A 102 -26.88 6.74 -21.72
N PRO A 103 -27.77 6.58 -20.73
CA PRO A 103 -29.12 6.16 -21.03
C PRO A 103 -29.79 7.34 -21.74
N THR A 104 -30.04 7.22 -23.04
CA THR A 104 -31.05 8.04 -23.71
C THR A 104 -32.42 7.73 -23.10
N PRO A 105 -33.30 8.75 -23.00
CA PRO A 105 -34.54 8.71 -22.22
C PRO A 105 -35.56 7.67 -22.68
#